data_AF-A0A397ILJ5-F1
#
_entry.id   AF-A0A397ILJ5-F1
#
_cell.length_a   1.000
_cell.length_b   1.000
_cell.length_c   1.000
_cell.angle_alpha   90.00
_cell.angle_beta   90.00
_cell.angle_gamma   90.00
#
_symmetry.space_group_name_H-M   'P 1'
#
loop_
_entity.id
_entity.type
_entity.pdbx_description
1 polymer ?
#
loop_
_entity_poly.entity_id
_entity_poly.type
_entity_poly.pdbx_seq_one_letter_code
_entity_poly.pdbx_strand_id
1 'polypeptide(L)'
;MNSEDLEVRTRALNSMFDTLKKFGSTYSLEFWGVICRQVLFPIFGILKSRSDISKFSSHEDMSVWLSTTMIQALRNMIDLFTHYFDILEVMIDGILDLLGSCIIQENDTLARIGSSCLQQLILANVKKLDYDHWGKICATFVQLFESTTAYNLLDEDHHFIEAANGFIGEHNGQNGFISEVDLNTRSMVEENYPDSERSSTTTIVHNEQRTQEFNQIIIKCLLQLLLIDTVNDLLSNDLVFEPIPAVHLLIIGECLEKSYNFARKFNGDKNLRIALWKIGFMKQLPNLLKQESSSASCYLDLLIKMQQDDSADRKEKKQEIELKLIPLTLQVIRYYNSLDPASQPRNINAWAPVVASILNAYVNFDNNDLLRFLPDFYPEAINLLSHDINTADLRLALQNLLMRVALLHNIIPESNKKNSKVDSL
;
A
#
# COMPACT_ATOMS: atom_id res chain seq x y z
N MET A 1 -25.32 -2.69 20.46
CA MET A 1 -23.91 -2.33 20.69
C MET A 1 -23.64 -1.62 22.04
N ASN A 2 -24.64 -1.05 22.72
CA ASN A 2 -24.44 -0.22 23.93
C ASN A 2 -24.36 -0.98 25.27
N SER A 3 -24.27 -2.32 25.25
CA SER A 3 -24.09 -3.09 26.49
C SER A 3 -22.65 -2.94 26.97
N GLU A 4 -22.45 -2.72 28.27
CA GLU A 4 -21.13 -2.71 28.91
C GLU A 4 -20.49 -4.11 28.87
N ASP A 5 -21.32 -5.16 28.93
CA ASP A 5 -20.87 -6.55 28.90
C ASP A 5 -20.51 -7.02 27.48
N LEU A 6 -19.23 -7.39 27.29
CA LEU A 6 -18.66 -7.90 26.05
C LEU A 6 -19.30 -9.24 25.60
N GLU A 7 -19.60 -10.14 26.53
CA GLU A 7 -20.18 -11.45 26.23
C GLU A 7 -21.61 -11.29 25.70
N VAL A 8 -22.38 -10.38 26.31
CA VAL A 8 -23.73 -10.02 25.85
C VAL A 8 -23.68 -9.44 24.45
N ARG A 9 -22.77 -8.49 24.16
CA ARG A 9 -22.61 -7.93 22.80
C ARG A 9 -22.27 -9.01 21.78
N THR A 10 -21.32 -9.88 22.12
CA THR A 10 -20.85 -10.94 21.22
C THR A 10 -21.95 -11.95 20.91
N ARG A 11 -22.68 -12.42 21.93
CA ARG A 11 -23.80 -13.36 21.74
C ARG A 11 -24.94 -12.74 20.93
N ALA A 12 -25.27 -11.48 21.19
CA ALA A 12 -26.32 -10.78 20.44
C ALA A 12 -25.94 -10.61 18.97
N LEU A 13 -24.69 -10.24 18.67
CA LEU A 13 -24.19 -10.10 17.30
C LEU A 13 -24.23 -11.43 16.57
N ASN A 14 -23.66 -12.49 17.14
CA ASN A 14 -23.66 -13.81 16.51
C ASN A 14 -25.09 -14.30 16.27
N SER A 15 -25.98 -14.19 17.28
CA SER A 15 -27.39 -14.60 17.12
C SER A 15 -28.10 -13.82 16.01
N MET A 16 -27.83 -12.52 15.88
CA MET A 16 -28.40 -11.69 14.80
C MET A 16 -27.91 -12.16 13.43
N PHE A 17 -26.59 -12.28 13.24
CA PHE A 17 -26.03 -12.72 11.96
C PHE A 17 -26.40 -14.16 11.59
N ASP A 18 -26.46 -15.07 12.57
CA ASP A 18 -26.92 -16.45 12.36
C ASP A 18 -28.38 -16.50 11.95
N THR A 19 -29.23 -15.66 12.55
CA THR A 19 -30.64 -15.54 12.16
C THR A 19 -30.77 -15.02 10.74
N LEU A 20 -30.00 -13.99 10.36
CA LEU A 20 -29.98 -13.45 9.00
C LEU A 20 -29.49 -14.50 8.00
N LYS A 21 -28.41 -15.24 8.30
CA LYS A 21 -27.92 -16.35 7.45
C LYS A 21 -28.92 -17.49 7.33
N LYS A 22 -29.72 -17.76 8.37
CA LYS A 22 -30.68 -18.88 8.38
C LYS A 22 -31.96 -18.58 7.62
N PHE A 23 -32.50 -17.36 7.75
CA PHE A 23 -33.82 -17.00 7.21
C PHE A 23 -33.76 -16.00 6.05
N GLY A 24 -32.57 -15.49 5.73
CA GLY A 24 -32.36 -14.44 4.74
C GLY A 24 -32.79 -14.77 3.31
N SER A 25 -32.84 -16.06 2.97
CA SER A 25 -33.37 -16.53 1.67
C SER A 25 -34.86 -16.27 1.47
N THR A 26 -35.60 -16.03 2.55
CA THR A 26 -37.05 -15.72 2.51
C THR A 26 -37.33 -14.22 2.36
N TYR A 27 -36.30 -13.39 2.44
CA TYR A 27 -36.44 -11.93 2.46
C TYR A 27 -36.46 -11.37 1.04
N SER A 28 -37.31 -10.36 0.81
CA SER A 28 -37.29 -9.60 -0.43
C SER A 28 -36.05 -8.71 -0.51
N LEU A 29 -35.65 -8.32 -1.73
CA LEU A 29 -34.54 -7.39 -1.94
C LEU A 29 -34.77 -6.05 -1.22
N GLU A 30 -36.00 -5.55 -1.23
CA GLU A 30 -36.39 -4.33 -0.52
C GLU A 30 -36.17 -4.47 1.00
N PHE A 31 -36.54 -5.62 1.57
CA PHE A 31 -36.36 -5.89 2.99
C PHE A 31 -34.88 -6.03 3.36
N TRP A 32 -34.08 -6.68 2.51
CA TRP A 32 -32.62 -6.67 2.63
C TRP A 32 -32.05 -5.25 2.61
N GLY A 33 -32.55 -4.38 1.72
CA GLY A 33 -32.19 -2.97 1.69
C GLY A 33 -32.52 -2.22 2.99
N VAL A 34 -33.62 -2.58 3.66
CA VAL A 34 -33.95 -2.03 5.00
C VAL A 34 -33.00 -2.57 6.06
N ILE A 35 -32.76 -3.89 6.08
CA ILE A 35 -31.84 -4.53 7.03
C ILE A 35 -30.43 -3.93 6.92
N CYS A 36 -29.89 -3.82 5.71
CA CYS A 36 -28.55 -3.29 5.51
C CYS A 36 -28.44 -1.83 5.96
N ARG A 37 -29.39 -0.97 5.55
CA ARG A 37 -29.31 0.47 5.84
C ARG A 37 -29.69 0.85 7.27
N GLN A 38 -30.63 0.14 7.89
CA GLN A 38 -31.16 0.49 9.22
C GLN A 38 -30.60 -0.35 10.37
N VAL A 39 -30.04 -1.53 10.07
CA VAL A 39 -29.50 -2.42 11.11
C VAL A 39 -28.01 -2.66 10.91
N LEU A 40 -27.61 -3.19 9.75
CA LEU A 40 -26.25 -3.69 9.57
C LEU A 40 -25.20 -2.57 9.46
N PHE A 41 -25.36 -1.60 8.55
CA PHE A 41 -24.41 -0.49 8.43
C PHE A 41 -24.38 0.43 9.65
N PRO A 42 -25.51 0.75 10.31
CA PRO A 42 -25.51 1.57 11.53
C PRO A 42 -24.72 0.98 12.71
N ILE A 43 -24.50 -0.35 12.76
CA ILE A 43 -23.61 -0.97 13.75
C ILE A 43 -22.22 -0.32 13.75
N PHE A 44 -21.75 0.09 12.57
CA PHE A 44 -20.44 0.66 12.34
C PHE A 44 -20.48 2.19 12.28
N GLY A 45 -21.64 2.82 12.50
CA GLY A 45 -21.80 4.27 12.47
C GLY A 45 -20.89 4.99 13.47
N ILE A 46 -20.51 4.33 14.57
CA ILE A 46 -19.55 4.85 15.56
C ILE A 46 -18.17 5.15 14.94
N LEU A 47 -17.79 4.47 13.85
CA LEU A 47 -16.52 4.70 13.14
C LEU A 47 -16.55 5.97 12.28
N LYS A 48 -17.75 6.47 11.92
CA LYS A 48 -17.93 7.68 11.12
C LYS A 48 -18.04 8.94 11.98
N SER A 49 -18.25 8.82 13.29
CA SER A 49 -18.55 9.92 14.20
C SER A 49 -17.53 9.98 15.33
N ARG A 50 -16.58 10.93 15.26
CA ARG A 50 -15.63 11.20 16.36
C ARG A 50 -16.33 11.56 17.67
N SER A 51 -17.56 12.10 17.61
CA SER A 51 -18.38 12.41 18.79
C SER A 51 -18.98 11.18 19.48
N ASP A 52 -19.21 10.07 18.78
CA ASP A 52 -19.72 8.86 19.42
C ASP A 52 -18.62 8.05 20.12
N ILE A 53 -17.36 8.32 19.76
CA ILE A 53 -16.16 7.77 20.39
C ILE A 53 -16.00 8.30 21.82
N SER A 54 -16.47 9.52 22.12
CA SER A 54 -16.41 10.08 23.48
C SER A 54 -17.37 9.41 24.47
N LYS A 55 -18.17 8.42 24.03
CA LYS A 55 -19.01 7.59 24.91
C LYS A 55 -18.19 6.53 25.66
N PHE A 56 -16.97 6.23 25.23
CA PHE A 56 -16.07 5.35 25.97
C PHE A 56 -15.43 6.08 27.14
N SER A 57 -15.46 5.46 28.31
CA SER A 57 -14.87 5.96 29.56
C SER A 57 -13.36 6.12 29.48
N SER A 58 -12.68 5.27 28.72
CA SER A 58 -11.24 5.31 28.51
C SER A 58 -10.84 4.94 27.08
N HIS A 59 -9.64 5.34 26.69
CA HIS A 59 -9.03 4.95 25.41
C HIS A 59 -8.77 3.43 25.34
N GLU A 60 -8.55 2.80 26.49
CA GLU A 60 -8.36 1.35 26.61
C GLU A 60 -9.68 0.60 26.33
N ASP A 61 -10.79 1.06 26.91
CA ASP A 61 -12.13 0.47 26.67
C ASP A 61 -12.53 0.56 25.20
N MET A 62 -12.23 1.68 24.55
CA MET A 62 -12.44 1.87 23.12
C MET A 62 -11.57 0.91 22.30
N SER A 63 -10.29 0.78 22.64
CA SER A 63 -9.36 -0.14 21.96
C SER A 63 -9.80 -1.60 22.11
N VAL A 64 -10.22 -2.02 23.31
CA VAL A 64 -10.78 -3.36 23.56
C VAL A 64 -12.06 -3.57 22.77
N TRP A 65 -12.96 -2.58 22.73
CA TRP A 65 -14.19 -2.67 21.95
C TRP A 65 -13.92 -2.83 20.45
N LEU A 66 -13.01 -2.01 19.90
CA LEU A 66 -12.58 -2.06 18.50
C LEU A 66 -11.93 -3.41 18.15
N SER A 67 -11.04 -3.89 19.02
CA SER A 67 -10.27 -5.11 18.81
C SER A 67 -11.04 -6.41 19.11
N THR A 68 -12.25 -6.33 19.67
CA THR A 68 -13.07 -7.51 19.96
C THR A 68 -14.40 -7.48 19.23
N THR A 69 -15.32 -6.66 19.72
CA THR A 69 -16.71 -6.59 19.27
C THR A 69 -16.79 -6.14 17.81
N MET A 70 -15.95 -5.18 17.44
CA MET A 70 -15.94 -4.62 16.10
C MET A 70 -15.41 -5.63 15.07
N ILE A 71 -14.24 -6.23 15.33
CA ILE A 71 -13.67 -7.27 14.46
C ILE A 71 -14.68 -8.37 14.16
N GLN A 72 -15.34 -8.86 15.21
CA GLN A 72 -16.34 -9.91 15.07
C GLN A 72 -17.51 -9.46 14.20
N ALA A 73 -17.99 -8.23 14.38
CA ALA A 73 -19.06 -7.67 13.55
C ALA A 73 -18.64 -7.53 12.08
N LEU A 74 -17.42 -7.05 11.80
CA LEU A 74 -16.88 -6.95 10.43
C LEU A 74 -16.78 -8.32 9.76
N ARG A 75 -16.19 -9.31 10.44
CA ARG A 75 -16.07 -10.67 9.90
C ARG A 75 -17.42 -11.30 9.61
N ASN A 76 -18.35 -11.21 10.56
CA ASN A 76 -19.72 -11.69 10.36
C ASN A 76 -20.43 -10.96 9.20
N MET A 77 -20.13 -9.67 9.00
CA MET A 77 -20.63 -8.91 7.85
C MET A 77 -20.07 -9.47 6.53
N ILE A 78 -18.76 -9.68 6.43
CA ILE A 78 -18.14 -10.26 5.22
C ILE A 78 -18.72 -11.65 4.92
N ASP A 79 -18.88 -12.49 5.94
CA ASP A 79 -19.48 -13.81 5.78
C ASP A 79 -20.92 -13.75 5.29
N LEU A 80 -21.73 -12.82 5.83
CA LEU A 80 -23.11 -12.64 5.42
C LEU A 80 -23.20 -12.17 3.96
N PHE A 81 -22.39 -11.17 3.60
CA PHE A 81 -22.26 -10.69 2.22
C PHE A 81 -21.84 -11.81 1.27
N THR A 82 -20.87 -12.63 1.67
CA THR A 82 -20.41 -13.75 0.86
C THR A 82 -21.49 -14.82 0.68
N HIS A 83 -22.24 -15.13 1.75
CA HIS A 83 -23.30 -16.13 1.74
C HIS A 83 -24.46 -15.74 0.82
N TYR A 84 -24.87 -14.47 0.84
CA TYR A 84 -25.97 -13.93 0.01
C TYR A 84 -25.48 -12.96 -1.07
N PHE A 85 -24.29 -13.18 -1.64
CA PHE A 85 -23.68 -12.23 -2.56
C PHE A 85 -24.61 -11.86 -3.72
N ASP A 86 -25.22 -12.85 -4.36
CA ASP A 86 -26.12 -12.66 -5.52
C ASP A 86 -27.35 -11.77 -5.21
N ILE A 87 -27.70 -11.59 -3.93
CA ILE A 87 -28.79 -10.70 -3.48
C ILE A 87 -28.22 -9.38 -2.97
N LEU A 88 -27.09 -9.42 -2.26
CA LEU A 88 -26.49 -8.28 -1.56
C LEU A 88 -25.54 -7.47 -2.45
N GLU A 89 -25.23 -7.93 -3.66
CA GLU A 89 -24.34 -7.28 -4.62
C GLU A 89 -24.78 -5.85 -4.95
N VAL A 90 -26.09 -5.58 -4.97
CA VAL A 90 -26.64 -4.23 -5.19
C VAL A 90 -26.32 -3.24 -4.06
N MET A 91 -25.83 -3.73 -2.93
CA MET A 91 -25.40 -2.95 -1.77
C MET A 91 -23.88 -3.01 -1.55
N ILE A 92 -23.13 -3.47 -2.56
CA ILE A 92 -21.67 -3.58 -2.47
C ILE A 92 -21.01 -2.23 -2.17
N ASP A 93 -21.54 -1.13 -2.71
CA ASP A 93 -21.06 0.23 -2.43
C ASP A 93 -21.09 0.53 -0.93
N GLY A 94 -22.14 0.11 -0.22
CA GLY A 94 -22.27 0.35 1.21
C GLY A 94 -21.25 -0.43 2.06
N ILE A 95 -20.91 -1.66 1.67
CA ILE A 95 -19.86 -2.43 2.37
C ILE A 95 -18.46 -1.93 2.02
N LEU A 96 -18.22 -1.53 0.78
CA LEU A 96 -16.95 -0.93 0.35
C LEU A 96 -16.69 0.40 1.06
N ASP A 97 -17.69 1.29 1.15
CA ASP A 97 -17.62 2.54 1.90
C ASP A 97 -17.30 2.32 3.38
N LEU A 98 -17.88 1.27 3.96
CA LEU A 98 -17.69 0.90 5.35
C LEU A 98 -16.27 0.40 5.60
N LEU A 99 -15.77 -0.50 4.75
CA LEU A 99 -14.40 -0.99 4.82
C LEU A 99 -13.40 0.13 4.57
N GLY A 100 -13.66 1.01 3.60
CA GLY A 100 -12.84 2.19 3.34
C GLY A 100 -12.78 3.13 4.54
N SER A 101 -13.92 3.35 5.20
CA SER A 101 -14.00 4.13 6.44
C SER A 101 -13.20 3.49 7.58
N CYS A 102 -13.09 2.16 7.66
CA CYS A 102 -12.25 1.46 8.65
C CYS A 102 -10.76 1.60 8.34
N ILE A 103 -10.37 1.53 7.07
CA ILE A 103 -8.97 1.60 6.63
C ILE A 103 -8.37 2.98 6.89
N ILE A 104 -9.15 4.06 6.73
CA ILE A 104 -8.67 5.44 6.87
C ILE A 104 -8.57 5.89 8.36
N GLN A 105 -8.85 5.02 9.33
CA GLN A 105 -8.83 5.39 10.74
C GLN A 105 -7.40 5.54 11.29
N GLU A 106 -7.26 6.34 12.36
CA GLU A 106 -5.99 6.55 13.07
C GLU A 106 -5.53 5.30 13.85
N ASN A 107 -6.46 4.38 14.14
CA ASN A 107 -6.16 3.16 14.87
C ASN A 107 -5.55 2.10 13.94
N ASP A 108 -4.25 1.82 14.08
CA ASP A 108 -3.50 0.85 13.25
C ASP A 108 -4.16 -0.53 13.17
N THR A 109 -4.60 -1.05 14.32
CA THR A 109 -5.26 -2.36 14.40
C THR A 109 -6.52 -2.36 13.54
N LEU A 110 -7.39 -1.37 13.69
CA LEU A 110 -8.63 -1.25 12.92
C LEU A 110 -8.36 -1.07 11.42
N ALA A 111 -7.37 -0.26 11.04
CA ALA A 111 -7.00 -0.07 9.65
C ALA A 111 -6.56 -1.39 8.99
N ARG A 112 -5.71 -2.16 9.68
CA ARG A 112 -5.25 -3.49 9.23
C ARG A 112 -6.40 -4.49 9.12
N ILE A 113 -7.33 -4.49 10.07
CA ILE A 113 -8.51 -5.36 10.03
C ILE A 113 -9.43 -4.97 8.89
N GLY A 114 -9.66 -3.66 8.67
CA GLY A 114 -10.42 -3.15 7.54
C GLY A 114 -9.83 -3.61 6.20
N SER A 115 -8.51 -3.50 6.04
CA SER A 115 -7.79 -4.01 4.87
C SER A 115 -7.97 -5.53 4.72
N SER A 116 -7.76 -6.30 5.79
CA SER A 116 -7.92 -7.75 5.77
C SER A 116 -9.34 -8.18 5.40
N CYS A 117 -10.37 -7.49 5.91
CA CYS A 117 -11.76 -7.75 5.55
C CYS A 117 -12.07 -7.38 4.09
N LEU A 118 -11.47 -6.32 3.54
CA LEU A 118 -11.57 -6.00 2.12
C LEU A 118 -10.95 -7.11 1.26
N GLN A 119 -9.76 -7.60 1.63
CA GLN A 119 -9.12 -8.71 0.94
C GLN A 119 -9.99 -9.97 0.98
N GLN A 120 -10.55 -10.30 2.14
CA GLN A 120 -11.42 -11.45 2.33
C GLN A 120 -12.71 -11.34 1.51
N LEU A 121 -13.34 -10.16 1.47
CA LEU A 121 -14.53 -9.91 0.66
C LEU A 121 -14.25 -10.17 -0.82
N ILE A 122 -13.14 -9.64 -1.35
CA ILE A 122 -12.73 -9.82 -2.75
C ILE A 122 -12.44 -11.30 -3.02
N LEU A 123 -11.56 -11.91 -2.21
CA LEU A 123 -11.11 -13.29 -2.42
C LEU A 123 -12.26 -14.30 -2.36
N ALA A 124 -13.18 -14.14 -1.38
CA ALA A 124 -14.29 -15.07 -1.20
C ALA A 124 -15.34 -14.97 -2.31
N ASN A 125 -15.43 -13.83 -2.99
CA ASN A 125 -16.46 -13.56 -4.00
C ASN A 125 -15.89 -13.42 -5.41
N VAL A 126 -14.59 -13.65 -5.63
CA VAL A 126 -13.92 -13.36 -6.90
C VAL A 126 -14.59 -13.95 -8.13
N LYS A 127 -15.17 -15.16 -8.02
CA LYS A 127 -15.88 -15.84 -9.12
C LYS A 127 -17.26 -15.26 -9.42
N LYS A 128 -17.78 -14.42 -8.53
CA LYS A 128 -19.09 -13.75 -8.62
C LYS A 128 -18.95 -12.27 -9.00
N LEU A 129 -17.74 -11.72 -8.95
CA LEU A 129 -17.47 -10.32 -9.32
C LEU A 129 -17.49 -10.17 -10.83
N ASP A 130 -18.36 -9.30 -11.33
CA ASP A 130 -18.40 -8.90 -12.73
C ASP A 130 -17.64 -7.59 -12.98
N TYR A 131 -17.75 -7.06 -14.19
CA TYR A 131 -17.09 -5.83 -14.60
C TYR A 131 -17.48 -4.60 -13.76
N ASP A 132 -18.75 -4.45 -13.38
CA ASP A 132 -19.23 -3.31 -12.58
C ASP A 132 -18.70 -3.40 -11.15
N HIS A 133 -18.71 -4.60 -10.57
CA HIS A 133 -18.13 -4.86 -9.26
C HIS A 133 -16.64 -4.49 -9.20
N TRP A 134 -15.86 -4.90 -10.20
CA TRP A 134 -14.44 -4.53 -10.29
C TRP A 134 -14.25 -3.01 -10.43
N GLY A 135 -15.13 -2.33 -11.14
CA GLY A 135 -15.16 -0.87 -11.22
C GLY A 135 -15.30 -0.22 -9.85
N LYS A 136 -16.25 -0.70 -9.03
CA LYS A 136 -16.48 -0.19 -7.66
C LYS A 136 -15.32 -0.50 -6.71
N ILE A 137 -14.75 -1.70 -6.80
CA ILE A 137 -13.56 -2.09 -6.02
C ILE A 137 -12.37 -1.19 -6.38
N CYS A 138 -12.14 -0.94 -7.68
CA CYS A 138 -11.07 -0.05 -8.13
C CYS A 138 -11.31 1.39 -7.68
N ALA A 139 -12.54 1.90 -7.78
CA ALA A 139 -12.89 3.23 -7.29
C ALA A 139 -12.63 3.36 -5.78
N THR A 140 -12.88 2.30 -5.01
CA THR A 140 -12.56 2.24 -3.58
C THR A 140 -11.05 2.35 -3.34
N PHE A 141 -10.23 1.60 -4.08
CA PHE A 141 -8.76 1.74 -4.00
C PHE A 141 -8.30 3.15 -4.39
N VAL A 142 -8.82 3.72 -5.47
CA VAL A 142 -8.50 5.11 -5.87
C VAL A 142 -8.78 6.08 -4.72
N GLN A 143 -9.98 6.03 -4.14
CA GLN A 143 -10.36 6.88 -3.02
C GLN A 143 -9.47 6.66 -1.78
N LEU A 144 -9.13 5.41 -1.47
CA LEU A 144 -8.26 5.06 -0.35
C LEU A 144 -6.86 5.65 -0.53
N PHE A 145 -6.25 5.46 -1.71
CA PHE A 145 -4.94 6.03 -2.01
C PHE A 145 -4.98 7.57 -2.00
N GLU A 146 -6.00 8.20 -2.58
CA GLU A 146 -6.11 9.66 -2.59
C GLU A 146 -6.30 10.23 -1.18
N SER A 147 -7.13 9.61 -0.35
CA SER A 147 -7.44 10.08 1.01
C SER A 147 -6.24 9.93 1.96
N THR A 148 -5.40 8.92 1.74
CA THR A 148 -4.23 8.61 2.58
C THR A 148 -2.94 9.24 2.06
N THR A 149 -2.94 9.89 0.89
CA THR A 149 -1.75 10.61 0.41
C THR A 149 -1.51 11.87 1.25
N ALA A 150 -0.28 12.04 1.75
CA ALA A 150 0.12 13.16 2.59
C ALA A 150 0.51 14.39 1.75
N TYR A 151 -0.42 14.93 0.94
CA TYR A 151 -0.16 16.05 0.03
C TYR A 151 0.52 17.26 0.69
N ASN A 152 0.17 17.57 1.94
CA ASN A 152 0.73 18.66 2.73
C ASN A 152 2.26 18.59 2.89
N LEU A 153 2.85 17.40 2.71
CA LEU A 153 4.30 17.20 2.80
C LEU A 153 5.06 17.83 1.63
N LEU A 154 4.41 17.90 0.45
CA LEU A 154 5.00 18.42 -0.80
C LEU A 154 4.34 19.73 -1.25
N ASP A 155 3.65 20.43 -0.35
CA ASP A 155 2.99 21.69 -0.66
C ASP A 155 4.02 22.74 -1.11
N GLU A 156 3.82 23.32 -2.30
CA GLU A 156 4.78 24.20 -3.00
C GLU A 156 5.07 25.47 -2.20
N ASP A 157 4.06 25.97 -1.48
CA ASP A 157 4.23 27.17 -0.68
C ASP A 157 4.79 26.87 0.71
N HIS A 158 5.13 25.59 1.00
CA HIS A 158 5.73 25.14 2.25
C HIS A 158 5.05 25.72 3.50
N HIS A 159 3.74 26.03 3.44
CA HIS A 159 3.03 26.76 4.49
C HIS A 159 3.14 26.05 5.84
N PHE A 160 3.10 24.72 5.82
CA PHE A 160 3.33 23.89 6.98
C PHE A 160 4.72 24.13 7.63
N ILE A 161 5.75 24.30 6.80
CA ILE A 161 7.16 24.48 7.20
C ILE A 161 7.43 25.93 7.60
N GLU A 162 6.93 26.91 6.83
CA GLU A 162 7.06 28.34 7.15
C GLU A 162 6.36 28.68 8.47
N ALA A 163 5.15 28.15 8.68
CA ALA A 163 4.43 28.27 9.95
C ALA A 163 5.21 27.65 11.13
N ALA A 164 6.06 26.67 10.87
CA ALA A 164 6.88 26.02 11.88
C ALA A 164 8.24 26.72 12.12
N ASN A 165 8.82 27.35 11.09
CA ASN A 165 10.05 28.14 11.20
C ASN A 165 9.88 29.43 12.02
N GLY A 166 8.70 30.05 12.04
CA GLY A 166 8.45 31.32 12.76
C GLY A 166 8.51 31.25 14.30
N PHE A 167 8.71 30.07 14.88
CA PHE A 167 8.56 29.83 16.33
C PHE A 167 9.72 29.06 16.97
N ILE A 168 10.84 28.87 16.26
CA ILE A 168 12.00 28.16 16.81
C ILE A 168 12.66 29.03 17.90
N GLY A 169 12.38 28.71 19.16
CA GLY A 169 13.28 29.00 20.28
C GLY A 169 14.51 28.09 20.18
N GLU A 170 15.68 28.61 20.54
CA GLU A 170 17.00 27.97 20.47
C GLU A 170 17.03 26.58 21.15
N HIS A 171 16.62 25.52 20.45
CA HIS A 171 16.85 24.15 20.87
C HIS A 171 17.75 23.44 19.86
N ASN A 172 19.05 23.56 20.15
CA ASN A 172 20.15 22.64 19.86
C ASN A 172 19.98 21.69 18.66
N GLY A 173 20.32 22.19 17.47
CA GLY A 173 20.93 21.35 16.45
C GLY A 173 22.24 20.79 17.00
N GLN A 174 22.21 19.55 17.53
CA GLN A 174 23.44 18.82 17.82
C GLN A 174 24.21 18.65 16.51
N ASN A 175 25.42 19.23 16.44
CA ASN A 175 26.44 18.96 15.41
C ASN A 175 26.96 17.53 15.55
N GLY A 176 26.11 16.55 15.28
CA GLY A 176 26.41 15.12 15.24
C GLY A 176 25.93 14.51 13.92
N PHE A 177 26.47 13.34 13.59
CA PHE A 177 26.10 12.55 12.41
C PHE A 177 24.57 12.50 12.24
N ILE A 178 24.03 13.02 11.13
CA ILE A 178 22.59 13.03 10.88
C ILE A 178 22.17 11.61 10.44
N SER A 179 21.55 10.85 11.35
CA SER A 179 20.93 9.56 11.03
C SER A 179 19.62 9.77 10.27
N GLU A 180 19.27 8.84 9.37
CA GLU A 180 17.97 8.83 8.68
C GLU A 180 16.96 7.89 9.35
N VAL A 181 15.67 8.28 9.30
CA VAL A 181 14.52 7.48 9.77
C VAL A 181 13.45 7.36 8.69
N ASP A 182 12.92 6.14 8.51
CA ASP A 182 11.82 5.90 7.58
C ASP A 182 10.48 6.12 8.28
N LEU A 183 9.67 7.04 7.74
CA LEU A 183 8.34 7.39 8.24
C LEU A 183 7.39 6.18 8.33
N ASN A 184 7.55 5.22 7.42
CA ASN A 184 6.72 4.02 7.36
C ASN A 184 7.13 2.94 8.39
N THR A 185 8.17 3.18 9.21
CA THR A 185 8.61 2.25 10.27
C THR A 185 8.14 2.63 11.67
N ARG A 186 7.50 3.79 11.82
CA ARG A 186 7.01 4.28 13.11
C ARG A 186 5.71 3.59 13.51
N SER A 187 5.53 3.26 14.78
CA SER A 187 4.25 2.79 15.31
C SER A 187 3.25 3.95 15.35
N MET A 188 2.01 3.72 14.94
CA MET A 188 0.93 4.72 15.06
C MET A 188 0.59 5.08 16.52
N VAL A 189 1.15 4.35 17.50
CA VAL A 189 0.81 4.46 18.94
C VAL A 189 1.90 5.19 19.76
N GLU A 190 3.07 5.50 19.19
CA GLU A 190 4.15 6.12 19.97
C GLU A 190 4.04 7.66 20.08
N GLU A 191 3.28 8.10 21.07
CA GLU A 191 3.39 9.43 21.68
C GLU A 191 3.43 9.33 23.21
N ASN A 192 4.63 9.10 23.78
CA ASN A 192 4.96 9.64 25.09
C ASN A 192 5.93 10.80 24.84
N TYR A 193 5.40 12.01 24.64
CA TYR A 193 6.21 13.22 24.74
C TYR A 193 6.50 13.46 26.22
N PRO A 194 7.76 13.75 26.61
CA PRO A 194 8.05 14.13 27.98
C PRO A 194 7.36 15.46 28.27
N ASP A 195 6.50 15.46 29.30
CA ASP A 195 5.95 16.66 29.93
C ASP A 195 7.08 17.69 30.12
N SER A 196 7.08 18.74 29.30
CA SER A 196 7.89 19.93 29.55
C SER A 196 7.00 20.97 30.23
N GLU A 197 7.53 21.52 31.31
CA GLU A 197 6.82 22.29 32.33
C GLU A 197 5.90 23.40 31.78
N ARG A 198 4.71 23.48 32.39
CA ARG A 198 3.63 24.43 32.12
C ARG A 198 4.12 25.89 32.10
N SER A 199 4.23 26.47 30.90
CA SER A 199 4.35 27.93 30.73
C SER A 199 3.44 28.44 29.59
N SER A 200 2.51 29.32 29.94
CA SER A 200 1.62 30.16 29.10
C SER A 200 0.65 29.48 28.11
N THR A 201 -0.64 29.76 28.30
CA THR A 201 -1.82 29.04 27.78
C THR A 201 -2.11 29.20 26.27
N THR A 202 -1.54 30.18 25.57
CA THR A 202 -1.82 30.40 24.13
C THR A 202 -0.79 29.73 23.22
N THR A 203 0.47 29.65 23.66
CA THR A 203 1.59 29.06 22.90
C THR A 203 1.56 27.52 22.92
N ILE A 204 1.05 26.92 24.01
CA ILE A 204 0.90 25.46 24.16
C ILE A 204 -0.12 24.89 23.17
N VAL A 205 -1.27 25.56 23.00
CA VAL A 205 -2.37 25.10 22.13
C VAL A 205 -1.94 25.05 20.65
N HIS A 206 -1.14 26.01 20.18
CA HIS A 206 -0.60 26.01 18.81
C HIS A 206 0.52 24.97 18.59
N ASN A 207 1.24 24.56 19.64
CA ASN A 207 2.21 23.47 19.54
C ASN A 207 1.51 22.10 19.49
N GLU A 208 0.46 21.90 20.28
CA GLU A 208 -0.34 20.66 20.27
C GLU A 208 -1.02 20.42 18.93
N GLN A 209 -1.64 21.46 18.35
CA GLN A 209 -2.31 21.35 17.04
C GLN A 209 -1.34 20.97 15.91
N ARG A 210 -0.13 21.53 15.90
CA ARG A 210 0.90 21.21 14.88
C ARG A 210 1.46 19.80 15.03
N THR A 211 1.67 19.34 16.27
CA THR A 211 2.06 17.95 16.53
C THR A 211 0.98 16.99 16.04
N GLN A 212 -0.30 17.30 16.29
CA GLN A 212 -1.42 16.50 15.76
C GLN A 212 -1.44 16.49 14.23
N GLU A 213 -1.30 17.63 13.56
CA GLU A 213 -1.22 17.72 12.10
C GLU A 213 -0.06 16.90 11.53
N PHE A 214 1.11 16.92 12.19
CA PHE A 214 2.25 16.11 11.79
C PHE A 214 2.02 14.61 12.01
N ASN A 215 1.36 14.23 13.10
CA ASN A 215 0.98 12.83 13.31
C ASN A 215 0.01 12.33 12.25
N GLN A 216 -0.92 13.18 11.79
CA GLN A 216 -1.79 12.83 10.66
C GLN A 216 -1.00 12.54 9.39
N ILE A 217 0.08 13.29 9.12
CA ILE A 217 0.99 13.02 8.00
C ILE A 217 1.63 11.64 8.16
N ILE A 218 2.14 11.31 9.35
CA ILE A 218 2.76 9.99 9.61
C ILE A 218 1.74 8.87 9.42
N ILE A 219 0.55 9.00 9.99
CA ILE A 219 -0.55 8.02 9.84
C ILE A 219 -0.88 7.84 8.37
N LYS A 220 -1.02 8.92 7.60
CA LYS A 220 -1.24 8.87 6.15
C LYS A 220 -0.18 8.06 5.41
N CYS A 221 1.10 8.30 5.70
CA CYS A 221 2.20 7.51 5.10
C CYS A 221 2.15 6.03 5.50
N LEU A 222 1.83 5.73 6.76
CA LEU A 222 1.68 4.34 7.22
C LEU A 222 0.49 3.63 6.54
N LEU A 223 -0.63 4.33 6.37
CA LEU A 223 -1.80 3.82 5.66
C LEU A 223 -1.52 3.63 4.17
N GLN A 224 -0.75 4.52 3.53
CA GLN A 224 -0.27 4.34 2.16
C GLN A 224 0.51 3.03 2.00
N LEU A 225 1.44 2.74 2.91
CA LEU A 225 2.18 1.49 2.87
C LEU A 225 1.26 0.28 3.09
N LEU A 226 0.32 0.35 4.03
CA LEU A 226 -0.67 -0.70 4.24
C LEU A 226 -1.48 -0.99 2.97
N LEU A 227 -1.88 0.05 2.23
CA LEU A 227 -2.62 -0.09 0.97
C LEU A 227 -1.76 -0.71 -0.14
N ILE A 228 -0.49 -0.33 -0.24
CA ILE A 228 0.46 -0.94 -1.17
C ILE A 228 0.59 -2.44 -0.87
N ASP A 229 0.81 -2.81 0.39
CA ASP A 229 0.92 -4.21 0.82
C ASP A 229 -0.38 -4.98 0.50
N THR A 230 -1.53 -4.35 0.76
CA THR A 230 -2.86 -4.91 0.46
C THR A 230 -3.05 -5.22 -1.02
N VAL A 231 -2.67 -4.28 -1.89
CA VAL A 231 -2.75 -4.45 -3.34
C VAL A 231 -1.77 -5.53 -3.79
N ASN A 232 -0.55 -5.53 -3.24
CA ASN A 232 0.45 -6.53 -3.56
C ASN A 232 -0.01 -7.95 -3.23
N ASP A 233 -0.58 -8.17 -2.04
CA ASP A 233 -1.09 -9.46 -1.60
C ASP A 233 -2.24 -9.96 -2.49
N LEU A 234 -3.14 -9.06 -2.88
CA LEU A 234 -4.25 -9.38 -3.79
C LEU A 234 -3.75 -9.76 -5.18
N LEU A 235 -2.87 -8.96 -5.78
CA LEU A 235 -2.42 -9.15 -7.17
C LEU A 235 -1.40 -10.29 -7.31
N SER A 236 -0.71 -10.64 -6.23
CA SER A 236 0.15 -11.83 -6.17
C SER A 236 -0.65 -13.13 -6.25
N ASN A 237 -1.93 -13.11 -5.92
CA ASN A 237 -2.80 -14.27 -6.02
C ASN A 237 -3.45 -14.37 -7.42
N ASP A 238 -3.08 -15.38 -8.19
CA ASP A 238 -3.61 -15.59 -9.55
C ASP A 238 -5.14 -15.73 -9.59
N LEU A 239 -5.75 -16.32 -8.55
CA LEU A 239 -7.21 -16.43 -8.44
C LEU A 239 -7.90 -15.07 -8.43
N VAL A 240 -7.22 -14.04 -7.93
CA VAL A 240 -7.70 -12.65 -7.88
C VAL A 240 -7.25 -11.87 -9.10
N PHE A 241 -6.02 -12.06 -9.56
CA PHE A 241 -5.47 -11.32 -10.69
C PHE A 241 -6.17 -11.66 -12.01
N GLU A 242 -6.37 -12.94 -12.32
CA GLU A 242 -6.88 -13.40 -13.61
C GLU A 242 -8.26 -12.81 -13.96
N PRO A 243 -9.25 -12.73 -13.03
CA PRO A 243 -10.57 -12.22 -13.37
C PRO A 243 -10.67 -10.70 -13.48
N ILE A 244 -9.65 -9.93 -13.08
CA ILE A 244 -9.72 -8.46 -13.10
C ILE A 244 -9.51 -7.94 -14.53
N PRO A 245 -10.42 -7.15 -15.11
CA PRO A 245 -10.26 -6.64 -16.48
C PRO A 245 -9.03 -5.73 -16.68
N ALA A 246 -8.47 -5.77 -17.90
CA ALA A 246 -7.58 -4.77 -18.55
C ALA A 246 -7.40 -3.45 -17.80
N VAL A 247 -8.46 -2.67 -17.96
CA VAL A 247 -8.57 -1.29 -17.53
C VAL A 247 -8.52 -1.12 -16.01
N HIS A 248 -9.09 -2.08 -15.26
CA HIS A 248 -9.15 -2.02 -13.81
C HIS A 248 -7.77 -2.25 -13.18
N LEU A 249 -6.97 -3.17 -13.73
CA LEU A 249 -5.58 -3.32 -13.33
C LEU A 249 -4.76 -2.05 -13.61
N LEU A 250 -4.95 -1.40 -14.76
CA LEU A 250 -4.25 -0.15 -15.08
C LEU A 250 -4.62 0.99 -14.11
N ILE A 251 -5.88 1.08 -13.68
CA ILE A 251 -6.32 2.04 -12.65
C ILE A 251 -5.62 1.78 -11.31
N ILE A 252 -5.53 0.51 -10.88
CA ILE A 252 -4.78 0.16 -9.67
C ILE A 252 -3.29 0.51 -9.85
N GLY A 253 -2.73 0.25 -11.02
CA GLY A 253 -1.36 0.63 -11.39
C GLY A 253 -1.11 2.13 -11.27
N GLU A 254 -2.07 2.97 -11.67
CA GLU A 254 -1.97 4.43 -11.52
C GLU A 254 -1.95 4.87 -10.04
N CYS A 255 -2.66 4.18 -9.16
CA CYS A 255 -2.56 4.43 -7.71
C CYS A 255 -1.15 4.14 -7.17
N LEU A 256 -0.57 3.00 -7.57
CA LEU A 256 0.79 2.62 -7.19
C LEU A 256 1.82 3.60 -7.77
N GLU A 257 1.67 3.99 -9.03
CA GLU A 257 2.52 4.98 -9.70
C GLU A 257 2.49 6.34 -8.99
N LYS A 258 1.30 6.83 -8.62
CA LYS A 258 1.15 8.08 -7.85
C LYS A 258 1.85 7.98 -6.50
N SER A 259 1.71 6.85 -5.80
CA SER A 259 2.37 6.63 -4.50
C SER A 259 3.90 6.58 -4.63
N TYR A 260 4.41 5.88 -5.64
CA TYR A 260 5.83 5.84 -5.99
C TYR A 260 6.38 7.24 -6.26
N ASN A 261 5.71 8.00 -7.14
CA ASN A 261 6.14 9.34 -7.50
C ASN A 261 6.09 10.31 -6.31
N PHE A 262 5.09 10.19 -5.43
CA PHE A 262 5.02 10.97 -4.19
C PHE A 262 6.23 10.69 -3.28
N ALA A 263 6.49 9.42 -2.97
CA ALA A 263 7.59 9.03 -2.09
C ALA A 263 8.96 9.42 -2.68
N ARG A 264 9.14 9.23 -3.99
CA ARG A 264 10.35 9.63 -4.71
C ARG A 264 10.59 11.14 -4.69
N LYS A 265 9.54 11.96 -4.92
CA LYS A 265 9.64 13.43 -4.82
C LYS A 265 10.06 13.85 -3.42
N PHE A 266 9.45 13.28 -2.38
CA PHE A 266 9.83 13.55 -1.00
C PHE A 266 11.27 13.16 -0.68
N ASN A 267 11.69 11.95 -1.09
CA ASN A 267 13.05 11.44 -0.82
C ASN A 267 14.12 12.26 -1.56
N GLY A 268 13.80 12.75 -2.75
CA GLY A 268 14.67 13.60 -3.57
C GLY A 268 14.76 15.05 -3.09
N ASP A 269 13.78 15.56 -2.35
CA ASP A 269 13.81 16.92 -1.80
C ASP A 269 14.59 16.99 -0.49
N LYS A 270 15.91 17.13 -0.63
CA LYS A 270 16.81 17.27 0.52
C LYS A 270 16.52 18.52 1.36
N ASN A 271 16.06 19.61 0.75
CA ASN A 271 15.81 20.86 1.46
C ASN A 271 14.59 20.72 2.38
N LEU A 272 13.50 20.16 1.85
CA LEU A 272 12.31 19.81 2.59
C LEU A 272 12.63 18.89 3.78
N ARG A 273 13.37 17.80 3.53
CA ARG A 273 13.74 16.83 4.58
C ARG A 273 14.58 17.47 5.69
N ILE A 274 15.53 18.33 5.32
CA ILE A 274 16.35 19.08 6.29
C ILE A 274 15.49 20.09 7.07
N ALA A 275 14.52 20.75 6.41
CA ALA A 275 13.63 21.69 7.07
C ALA A 275 12.77 20.98 8.14
N LEU A 276 12.14 19.86 7.79
CA LEU A 276 11.36 19.04 8.73
C LEU A 276 12.20 18.57 9.93
N TRP A 277 13.47 18.22 9.71
CA TRP A 277 14.40 17.88 10.78
C TRP A 277 14.75 19.09 11.66
N LYS A 278 15.10 20.23 11.07
CA LYS A 278 15.47 21.47 11.80
C LYS A 278 14.34 22.03 12.65
N ILE A 279 13.11 21.89 12.18
CA ILE A 279 11.91 22.33 12.90
C ILE A 279 11.67 21.49 14.17
N GLY A 280 12.32 20.34 14.32
CA GLY A 280 12.22 19.49 15.51
C GLY A 280 11.05 18.51 15.49
N PHE A 281 10.30 18.44 14.39
CA PHE A 281 9.31 17.38 14.18
C PHE A 281 9.95 15.99 14.12
N MET A 282 11.23 15.93 13.73
CA MET A 282 11.98 14.69 13.63
C MET A 282 13.32 14.73 14.34
N LYS A 283 13.62 13.64 15.07
CA LYS A 283 14.94 13.42 15.69
C LYS A 283 16.03 13.07 14.66
N GLN A 284 15.62 12.55 13.51
CA GLN A 284 16.46 12.03 12.44
C GLN A 284 15.94 12.53 11.09
N LEU A 285 16.73 12.49 10.04
CA LEU A 285 16.31 12.95 8.71
C LEU A 285 15.22 12.01 8.16
N PRO A 286 13.96 12.46 7.97
CA PRO A 286 12.87 11.58 7.56
C PRO A 286 13.03 11.13 6.10
N ASN A 287 12.60 9.92 5.76
CA ASN A 287 12.45 9.42 4.39
C ASN A 287 11.17 8.57 4.27
N LEU A 288 10.82 8.20 3.04
CA LEU A 288 9.75 7.29 2.64
C LEU A 288 10.33 6.13 1.82
N LEU A 289 11.51 5.62 2.19
CA LEU A 289 12.23 4.64 1.37
C LEU A 289 11.40 3.37 1.16
N LYS A 290 10.77 2.85 2.22
CA LYS A 290 9.94 1.65 2.13
C LYS A 290 8.71 1.87 1.26
N GLN A 291 8.02 3.01 1.37
CA GLN A 291 6.91 3.34 0.48
C GLN A 291 7.38 3.46 -0.97
N GLU A 292 8.50 4.14 -1.22
CA GLU A 292 9.07 4.29 -2.57
C GLU A 292 9.42 2.94 -3.20
N SER A 293 10.17 2.09 -2.50
CA SER A 293 10.60 0.79 -3.04
C SER A 293 9.43 -0.19 -3.19
N SER A 294 8.49 -0.23 -2.23
CA SER A 294 7.38 -1.19 -2.25
C SER A 294 6.33 -0.84 -3.30
N SER A 295 6.02 0.46 -3.47
CA SER A 295 5.12 0.91 -4.55
C SER A 295 5.72 0.66 -5.93
N ALA A 296 7.02 0.92 -6.11
CA ALA A 296 7.73 0.61 -7.35
C ALA A 296 7.74 -0.90 -7.65
N SER A 297 8.03 -1.75 -6.66
CA SER A 297 8.00 -3.21 -6.81
C SER A 297 6.61 -3.68 -7.23
N CYS A 298 5.59 -3.33 -6.45
CA CYS A 298 4.21 -3.77 -6.72
C CYS A 298 3.72 -3.30 -8.10
N TYR A 299 4.07 -2.06 -8.50
CA TYR A 299 3.70 -1.55 -9.82
C TYR A 299 4.43 -2.27 -10.95
N LEU A 300 5.73 -2.52 -10.80
CA LEU A 300 6.52 -3.29 -11.76
C LEU A 300 5.97 -4.71 -11.90
N ASP A 301 5.74 -5.40 -10.78
CA ASP A 301 5.26 -6.78 -10.78
C ASP A 301 3.88 -6.88 -11.46
N LEU A 302 2.99 -5.91 -11.21
CA LEU A 302 1.71 -5.78 -11.93
C LEU A 302 1.92 -5.64 -13.45
N LEU A 303 2.74 -4.67 -13.89
CA LEU A 303 2.96 -4.41 -15.31
C LEU A 303 3.66 -5.59 -16.01
N ILE A 304 4.63 -6.23 -15.35
CA ILE A 304 5.33 -7.41 -15.84
C ILE A 304 4.35 -8.57 -16.01
N LYS A 305 3.49 -8.81 -15.02
CA LYS A 305 2.47 -9.86 -15.07
C LYS A 305 1.47 -9.60 -16.18
N MET A 306 1.01 -8.36 -16.36
CA MET A 306 0.14 -7.99 -17.48
C MET A 306 0.82 -8.14 -18.85
N GLN A 307 2.11 -7.83 -18.96
CA GLN A 307 2.88 -7.99 -20.20
C GLN A 307 3.04 -9.46 -20.61
N GLN A 308 3.17 -10.34 -19.62
CA GLN A 308 3.35 -11.78 -19.82
C GLN A 308 2.02 -12.54 -19.98
N ASP A 309 0.89 -11.87 -19.73
CA ASP A 309 -0.44 -12.45 -19.83
C ASP A 309 -0.94 -12.45 -21.29
N ASP A 310 -1.23 -13.65 -21.79
CA ASP A 310 -1.61 -13.90 -23.18
C ASP A 310 -3.11 -13.73 -23.47
N SER A 311 -3.91 -13.35 -22.47
CA SER A 311 -5.35 -13.10 -22.63
C SER A 311 -5.64 -11.93 -23.58
N ALA A 312 -6.83 -11.97 -24.19
CA ALA A 312 -7.17 -11.04 -25.27
C ALA A 312 -7.24 -9.58 -24.81
N ASP A 313 -7.75 -9.32 -23.60
CA ASP A 313 -7.87 -7.97 -23.04
C ASP A 313 -6.49 -7.38 -22.67
N ARG A 314 -5.56 -8.19 -22.17
CA ARG A 314 -4.17 -7.79 -21.87
C ARG A 314 -3.39 -7.50 -23.15
N LYS A 315 -3.55 -8.35 -24.17
CA LYS A 315 -2.93 -8.15 -25.49
C LYS A 315 -3.38 -6.86 -26.16
N GLU A 316 -4.66 -6.50 -26.03
CA GLU A 316 -5.17 -5.22 -26.54
C GLU A 316 -4.47 -4.02 -25.86
N LYS A 317 -4.11 -4.18 -24.59
CA LYS A 317 -3.41 -3.16 -23.79
C LYS A 317 -1.88 -3.25 -23.82
N LYS A 318 -1.28 -4.19 -24.56
CA LYS A 318 0.17 -4.46 -24.58
C LYS A 318 1.00 -3.19 -24.81
N GLN A 319 0.64 -2.38 -25.80
CA GLN A 319 1.38 -1.14 -26.09
C GLN A 319 1.28 -0.12 -24.94
N GLU A 320 0.12 0.00 -24.30
CA GLU A 320 -0.08 0.90 -23.14
C GLU A 320 0.73 0.43 -21.93
N ILE A 321 0.78 -0.88 -21.69
CA ILE A 321 1.60 -1.52 -20.64
C ILE A 321 3.08 -1.23 -20.89
N GLU A 322 3.59 -1.45 -22.10
CA GLU A 322 4.99 -1.22 -22.47
C GLU A 322 5.42 0.23 -22.31
N LEU A 323 4.55 1.18 -22.67
CA LEU A 323 4.80 2.62 -22.53
C LEU A 323 5.00 3.03 -21.06
N LYS A 324 4.42 2.28 -20.11
CA LYS A 324 4.60 2.48 -18.67
C LYS A 324 5.78 1.65 -18.12
N LEU A 325 5.86 0.37 -18.51
CA LEU A 325 6.82 -0.60 -17.98
C LEU A 325 8.26 -0.27 -18.36
N ILE A 326 8.56 -0.10 -19.65
CA ILE A 326 9.95 0.01 -20.11
C ILE A 326 10.65 1.25 -19.53
N PRO A 327 10.06 2.46 -19.56
CA PRO A 327 10.66 3.63 -18.93
C PRO A 327 10.88 3.45 -17.42
N LEU A 328 9.95 2.79 -16.72
CA LEU A 328 10.08 2.52 -15.29
C LEU A 328 11.24 1.56 -15.00
N THR A 329 11.40 0.49 -15.79
CA THR A 329 12.53 -0.45 -15.61
C THR A 329 13.88 0.25 -15.78
N LEU A 330 14.02 1.12 -16.79
CA LEU A 330 15.23 1.92 -17.02
C LEU A 330 15.47 2.94 -15.91
N GLN A 331 14.42 3.59 -15.43
CA GLN A 331 14.52 4.57 -14.36
C GLN A 331 15.03 3.93 -13.06
N VAL A 332 14.48 2.78 -12.68
CA VAL A 332 14.84 2.07 -11.45
C VAL A 332 16.28 1.54 -11.51
N ILE A 333 16.68 0.89 -12.59
CA ILE A 333 18.05 0.36 -12.71
C ILE A 333 19.10 1.47 -12.76
N ARG A 334 18.81 2.60 -13.43
CA ARG A 334 19.68 3.79 -13.44
C ARG A 334 19.81 4.41 -12.07
N TYR A 335 18.70 4.53 -11.34
CA TYR A 335 18.73 5.00 -9.96
C TYR A 335 19.60 4.10 -9.09
N TYR A 336 19.42 2.77 -9.18
CA TYR A 336 20.24 1.81 -8.43
C TYR A 336 21.75 1.94 -8.76
N ASN A 337 22.09 2.04 -10.04
CA ASN A 337 23.46 2.26 -10.52
C ASN A 337 24.06 3.61 -10.06
N SER A 338 23.25 4.55 -9.61
CA SER A 338 23.71 5.85 -9.10
C SER A 338 23.96 5.86 -7.58
N LEU A 339 23.57 4.79 -6.88
CA LEU A 339 23.73 4.68 -5.43
C LEU A 339 25.18 4.39 -5.06
N ASP A 340 25.68 5.09 -4.04
CA ASP A 340 27.01 4.84 -3.49
C ASP A 340 26.94 3.77 -2.37
N PRO A 341 27.61 2.60 -2.53
CA PRO A 341 27.59 1.54 -1.52
C PRO A 341 28.12 1.92 -0.15
N ALA A 342 29.04 2.88 -0.08
CA ALA A 342 29.64 3.30 1.18
C ALA A 342 28.67 4.17 2.01
N SER A 343 27.89 5.03 1.35
CA SER A 343 27.01 6.00 2.02
C SER A 343 25.53 5.61 2.02
N GLN A 344 25.08 4.76 1.09
CA GLN A 344 23.66 4.43 0.90
C GLN A 344 23.34 2.91 0.96
N PRO A 345 23.87 2.14 1.93
CA PRO A 345 23.64 0.69 1.99
C PRO A 345 22.16 0.33 2.23
N ARG A 346 21.39 1.20 2.91
CA ARG A 346 19.95 0.99 3.13
C ARG A 346 19.15 1.03 1.82
N ASN A 347 19.43 2.02 0.97
CA ASN A 347 18.80 2.15 -0.34
C ASN A 347 19.14 0.95 -1.22
N ILE A 348 20.41 0.54 -1.25
CA ILE A 348 20.85 -0.64 -2.01
C ILE A 348 20.10 -1.89 -1.56
N ASN A 349 19.97 -2.12 -0.26
CA ASN A 349 19.25 -3.28 0.26
C ASN A 349 17.75 -3.24 -0.08
N ALA A 350 17.13 -2.06 -0.03
CA ALA A 350 15.70 -1.89 -0.36
C ALA A 350 15.41 -2.10 -1.85
N TRP A 351 16.32 -1.66 -2.73
CA TRP A 351 16.12 -1.67 -4.18
C TRP A 351 16.69 -2.92 -4.89
N ALA A 352 17.64 -3.63 -4.28
CA ALA A 352 18.19 -4.86 -4.85
C ALA A 352 17.14 -5.90 -5.29
N PRO A 353 16.09 -6.23 -4.49
CA PRO A 353 15.07 -7.18 -4.92
C PRO A 353 14.25 -6.64 -6.11
N VAL A 354 14.00 -5.33 -6.17
CA VAL A 354 13.27 -4.70 -7.28
C VAL A 354 14.07 -4.82 -8.58
N VAL A 355 15.38 -4.53 -8.55
CA VAL A 355 16.26 -4.68 -9.72
C VAL A 355 16.36 -6.16 -10.14
N ALA A 356 16.40 -7.09 -9.19
CA ALA A 356 16.38 -8.52 -9.50
C ALA A 356 15.07 -8.94 -10.21
N SER A 357 13.91 -8.43 -9.77
CA SER A 357 12.62 -8.65 -10.45
C SER A 357 12.66 -8.14 -11.90
N ILE A 358 13.19 -6.92 -12.12
CA ILE A 358 13.35 -6.35 -13.46
C ILE A 358 14.23 -7.26 -14.35
N LEU A 359 15.39 -7.68 -13.88
CA LEU A 359 16.28 -8.54 -14.67
C LEU A 359 15.61 -9.87 -15.04
N ASN A 360 14.90 -10.49 -14.10
CA ASN A 360 14.14 -11.71 -14.35
C ASN A 360 12.99 -11.49 -15.34
N ALA A 361 12.33 -10.34 -15.32
CA ALA A 361 11.32 -9.99 -16.31
C ALA A 361 11.89 -9.96 -17.73
N TYR A 362 13.04 -9.32 -17.93
CA TYR A 362 13.72 -9.29 -19.24
C TYR A 362 14.18 -10.68 -19.69
N VAL A 363 14.59 -11.55 -18.77
CA VAL A 363 14.91 -12.96 -19.09
C VAL A 363 13.70 -13.69 -19.67
N ASN A 364 12.51 -13.41 -19.10
CA ASN A 364 11.25 -14.07 -19.41
C ASN A 364 10.48 -13.43 -20.58
N PHE A 365 10.87 -12.25 -21.06
CA PHE A 365 10.28 -11.68 -22.28
C PHE A 365 10.49 -12.60 -23.49
N ASP A 366 9.50 -12.57 -24.39
CA ASP A 366 9.62 -13.24 -25.68
C ASP A 366 10.79 -12.66 -26.49
N ASN A 367 11.29 -13.44 -27.45
CA ASN A 367 12.51 -13.07 -28.18
C ASN A 367 12.37 -11.74 -28.92
N ASN A 368 11.18 -11.41 -29.44
CA ASN A 368 10.98 -10.18 -30.21
C ASN A 368 10.94 -8.96 -29.29
N ASP A 369 10.21 -9.07 -28.18
CA ASP A 369 10.16 -8.03 -27.15
C ASP A 369 11.53 -7.79 -26.54
N LEU A 370 12.23 -8.86 -26.17
CA LEU A 370 13.58 -8.77 -25.64
C LEU A 370 14.51 -8.06 -26.63
N LEU A 371 14.55 -8.48 -27.90
CA LEU A 371 15.40 -7.82 -28.92
C LEU A 371 15.07 -6.33 -29.10
N ARG A 372 13.80 -5.94 -28.94
CA ARG A 372 13.36 -4.54 -29.06
C ARG A 372 13.83 -3.69 -27.88
N PHE A 373 13.78 -4.20 -26.65
CA PHE A 373 14.09 -3.43 -25.44
C PHE A 373 15.56 -3.54 -25.00
N LEU A 374 16.26 -4.59 -25.44
CA LEU A 374 17.62 -4.89 -25.03
C LEU A 374 18.64 -3.77 -25.31
N PRO A 375 18.61 -3.04 -26.45
CA PRO A 375 19.63 -2.02 -26.74
C PRO A 375 19.72 -0.91 -25.68
N ASP A 376 18.58 -0.50 -25.12
CA ASP A 376 18.53 0.56 -24.09
C ASP A 376 18.79 -0.01 -22.69
N PHE A 377 18.34 -1.24 -22.43
CA PHE A 377 18.41 -1.85 -21.09
C PHE A 377 19.76 -2.52 -20.79
N TYR A 378 20.36 -3.19 -21.78
CA TYR A 378 21.56 -3.99 -21.60
C TYR A 378 22.77 -3.20 -21.04
N PRO A 379 23.07 -1.96 -21.50
CA PRO A 379 24.15 -1.18 -20.92
C PRO A 379 23.98 -0.93 -19.41
N GLU A 380 22.75 -0.67 -18.98
CA GLU A 380 22.44 -0.45 -17.55
C GLU A 380 22.58 -1.73 -16.73
N ALA A 381 22.16 -2.88 -17.31
CA ALA A 381 22.34 -4.18 -16.67
C ALA A 381 23.83 -4.54 -16.52
N ILE A 382 24.67 -4.22 -17.51
CA ILE A 382 26.12 -4.43 -17.42
C ILE A 382 26.75 -3.52 -16.36
N ASN A 383 26.28 -2.28 -16.23
CA ASN A 383 26.79 -1.33 -15.24
C ASN A 383 26.57 -1.80 -13.78
N LEU A 384 25.65 -2.74 -13.53
CA LEU A 384 25.54 -3.39 -12.22
C LEU A 384 26.83 -4.10 -11.79
N LEU A 385 27.62 -4.62 -12.76
CA LEU A 385 28.90 -5.28 -12.48
C LEU A 385 29.99 -4.31 -12.00
N SER A 386 29.79 -2.99 -12.15
CA SER A 386 30.69 -1.98 -11.61
C SER A 386 30.52 -1.78 -10.10
N HIS A 387 29.53 -2.44 -9.49
CA HIS A 387 29.20 -2.33 -8.07
C HIS A 387 29.44 -3.67 -7.34
N ASP A 388 29.65 -3.62 -6.02
CA ASP A 388 29.70 -4.82 -5.17
C ASP A 388 28.31 -5.44 -5.03
N ILE A 389 28.00 -6.44 -5.86
CA ILE A 389 26.72 -7.17 -5.84
C ILE A 389 26.72 -8.16 -4.66
N ASN A 390 26.27 -7.68 -3.50
CA ASN A 390 26.23 -8.45 -2.26
C ASN A 390 25.03 -9.42 -2.17
N THR A 391 23.96 -9.20 -2.93
CA THR A 391 22.76 -10.06 -2.97
C THR A 391 22.90 -11.19 -3.99
N ALA A 392 22.72 -12.43 -3.54
CA ALA A 392 22.81 -13.62 -4.40
C ALA A 392 21.76 -13.58 -5.53
N ASP A 393 20.53 -13.19 -5.22
CA ASP A 393 19.43 -13.17 -6.18
C ASP A 393 19.68 -12.18 -7.32
N LEU A 394 20.20 -10.99 -7.02
CA LEU A 394 20.56 -9.98 -8.03
C LEU A 394 21.67 -10.49 -8.94
N ARG A 395 22.67 -11.16 -8.36
CA ARG A 395 23.78 -11.77 -9.11
C ARG A 395 23.30 -12.88 -10.04
N LEU A 396 22.42 -13.75 -9.56
CA LEU A 396 21.83 -14.84 -10.36
C LEU A 396 20.93 -14.30 -11.48
N ALA A 397 20.09 -13.31 -11.19
CA ALA A 397 19.24 -12.66 -12.18
C ALA A 397 20.06 -12.01 -13.30
N LEU A 398 21.15 -11.31 -12.94
CA LEU A 398 22.07 -10.73 -13.92
C LEU A 398 22.76 -11.80 -14.76
N GLN A 399 23.26 -12.87 -14.12
CA GLN A 399 23.87 -14.00 -14.84
C GLN A 399 22.90 -14.61 -15.85
N ASN A 400 21.65 -14.84 -15.45
CA ASN A 400 20.62 -15.39 -16.32
C ASN A 400 20.34 -14.49 -17.51
N LEU A 401 20.27 -13.16 -17.32
CA LEU A 401 20.13 -12.21 -18.42
C LEU A 401 21.30 -12.28 -19.40
N LEU A 402 22.55 -12.28 -18.90
CA LEU A 402 23.74 -12.39 -19.75
C LEU A 402 23.74 -13.70 -20.56
N MET A 403 23.37 -14.81 -19.93
CA MET A 403 23.25 -16.11 -20.61
C MET A 403 22.13 -16.10 -21.65
N ARG A 404 20.97 -15.51 -21.33
CA ARG A 404 19.83 -15.39 -22.25
C ARG A 404 20.21 -14.58 -23.49
N VAL A 405 20.89 -13.46 -23.31
CA VAL A 405 21.39 -12.60 -24.41
C VAL A 405 22.45 -13.34 -25.23
N ALA A 406 23.40 -14.02 -24.59
CA ALA A 406 24.43 -14.79 -25.27
C ALA A 406 23.84 -15.92 -26.13
N LEU A 407 22.79 -16.60 -25.66
CA LEU A 407 22.07 -17.60 -26.44
C LEU A 407 21.28 -16.97 -27.59
N LEU A 408 20.61 -15.84 -27.36
CA LEU A 408 19.81 -15.12 -28.36
C LEU A 408 20.66 -14.66 -29.56
N HIS A 409 21.90 -14.24 -29.31
CA HIS A 409 22.85 -13.80 -30.33
C HIS A 409 23.82 -14.90 -30.80
N ASN A 410 23.60 -16.17 -30.41
CA ASN A 410 24.45 -17.31 -30.77
C ASN A 410 25.94 -17.15 -30.40
N ILE A 411 26.22 -16.45 -29.29
CA ILE A 411 27.59 -16.29 -28.76
C ILE A 411 28.09 -17.59 -28.13
N ILE A 412 27.19 -18.38 -27.54
CA ILE A 412 27.50 -19.68 -26.91
C ILE A 412 26.99 -20.82 -27.81
N PRO A 413 27.80 -21.86 -28.09
CA PRO A 413 27.38 -23.01 -28.90
C PRO A 413 26.22 -23.79 -28.27
N GLU A 414 25.28 -24.26 -29.10
CA GLU A 414 24.04 -24.91 -28.67
C GLU A 414 24.22 -26.18 -27.80
N SER A 415 25.42 -26.75 -27.75
CA SER A 415 25.76 -27.93 -26.94
C SER A 415 25.61 -27.72 -25.43
N ASN A 416 25.63 -26.47 -24.95
CA ASN A 416 25.45 -26.15 -23.52
C ASN A 416 23.98 -25.99 -23.09
N LYS A 417 22.99 -26.09 -24.00
CA LYS A 417 21.55 -26.00 -23.68
C LYS A 417 21.04 -27.11 -22.74
N LYS A 418 21.79 -28.22 -22.56
CA LYS A 418 21.34 -29.39 -21.78
C LYS A 418 21.58 -29.27 -20.27
N ASN A 419 22.45 -28.37 -19.80
CA ASN A 419 22.76 -28.26 -18.37
C ASN A 419 21.85 -27.27 -17.61
N SER A 420 20.97 -26.52 -18.29
CA SER A 420 20.05 -25.56 -17.65
C SER A 420 18.61 -26.06 -17.51
N LYS A 421 18.32 -27.31 -17.87
CA LYS A 421 16.97 -27.93 -17.77
C LYS A 421 16.81 -28.88 -16.58
N VAL A 422 17.78 -28.93 -15.65
CA VAL A 422 17.76 -29.88 -14.52
C VAL A 422 17.17 -29.27 -13.24
N ASP A 423 16.98 -27.94 -13.14
CA ASP A 423 16.48 -27.30 -11.91
C ASP A 423 15.01 -26.84 -11.99
N SER A 424 14.19 -27.47 -12.84
CA SER A 424 12.73 -27.30 -12.81
C SER A 424 12.03 -28.67 -12.76
N LEU A 425 11.99 -29.24 -11.56
CA LEU A 425 11.04 -30.25 -11.10
C LEU A 425 10.49 -29.82 -9.73
#